data_AF-B8HI90-F1
#
_entry.id   AF-B8HI90-F1
#
_cell.length_a   1.000
_cell.length_b   1.000
_cell.length_c   1.000
_cell.angle_alpha   90.00
_cell.angle_beta   90.00
_cell.angle_gamma   90.00
#
_symmetry.space_group_name_H-M   'P 1'
#
loop_
_entity.id
_entity.type
_entity.pdbx_description
1 polymer ?
#
loop_
_entity_poly.entity_id
_entity_poly.type
_entity_poly.pdbx_seq_one_letter_code
_entity_poly.pdbx_strand_id
1 'polypeptide(L)' 'MSAVINRGRGRPSKGLRKYIGFRVQEKTADDVALVAAAKGMSVSDYVSSALARSLQEDLAMRDHFHHQEELPIRMAS' A
#
# COMPACT_ATOMS: atom_id res chain seq x y z
N MET A 1 -19.40 9.08 6.26
CA MET A 1 -19.26 10.55 6.26
C MET A 1 -18.12 10.92 5.31
N SER A 2 -18.42 11.38 4.09
CA SER A 2 -17.40 11.75 3.10
C SER A 2 -16.93 13.18 3.33
N ALA A 3 -15.64 13.36 3.62
CA ALA A 3 -15.04 14.68 3.71
C ALA A 3 -15.01 15.35 2.32
N VAL A 4 -15.66 16.51 2.24
CA VAL A 4 -15.71 17.38 1.05
C VAL A 4 -14.31 17.93 0.81
N ILE A 5 -13.67 17.52 -0.29
CA ILE A 5 -12.36 18.03 -0.70
C ILE A 5 -12.58 19.35 -1.45
N ASN A 6 -12.04 20.43 -0.88
CA ASN A 6 -12.16 21.79 -1.40
C ASN A 6 -11.61 21.92 -2.84
N ARG A 7 -12.40 22.63 -3.65
CA ARG A 7 -12.18 22.96 -5.06
C ARG A 7 -11.07 24.02 -5.21
N GLY A 8 -9.81 23.60 -5.15
CA GLY A 8 -8.67 24.41 -5.62
C GLY A 8 -8.18 23.88 -6.96
N ARG A 9 -8.44 24.59 -8.06
CA ARG A 9 -7.96 24.27 -9.42
C ARG A 9 -6.44 24.50 -9.54
N GLY A 10 -5.64 23.69 -8.86
CA GLY A 10 -4.19 23.63 -9.05
C GLY A 10 -3.75 22.18 -9.22
N ARG A 11 -2.67 21.93 -9.97
CA ARG A 11 -2.04 20.60 -10.00
C ARG A 11 -1.60 20.29 -8.56
N PRO A 12 -2.12 19.23 -7.92
CA PRO A 12 -1.75 18.92 -6.55
C PRO A 12 -0.25 18.65 -6.50
N SER A 13 0.46 19.41 -5.66
CA SER A 13 1.93 19.32 -5.50
C SER A 13 2.42 17.91 -5.13
N LYS A 14 1.52 17.09 -4.57
CA LYS A 14 1.79 15.71 -4.14
C LYS A 14 1.02 14.65 -4.95
N GLY A 15 0.33 15.02 -6.02
CA GLY A 15 -0.50 14.12 -6.83
C GLY A 15 -1.81 13.69 -6.14
N LEU A 16 -2.54 12.75 -6.77
CA LEU A 16 -3.77 12.16 -6.24
C LEU A 16 -3.43 11.08 -5.21
N ARG A 17 -3.08 11.48 -3.97
CA ARG A 17 -2.82 10.55 -2.86
C ARG A 17 -4.11 10.19 -2.14
N LYS A 18 -4.29 8.91 -1.80
CA LYS A 18 -5.36 8.45 -0.90
C LYS A 18 -4.82 8.33 0.52
N TYR A 19 -5.64 8.71 1.51
CA TYR A 19 -5.30 8.52 2.93
C TYR A 19 -5.62 7.08 3.33
N ILE A 20 -4.64 6.41 3.94
CA ILE A 20 -4.79 5.09 4.54
C ILE A 20 -4.37 5.24 5.99
N GLY A 21 -5.32 5.08 6.91
CA GLY A 21 -5.07 5.13 8.35
C GLY A 21 -5.21 3.74 8.97
N PHE A 22 -4.33 3.40 9.90
CA PHE A 22 -4.37 2.15 10.65
C PHE A 22 -3.93 2.41 12.09
N ARG A 23 -4.29 1.50 13.00
CA ARG A 23 -3.88 1.55 14.40
C ARG A 23 -2.77 0.54 14.62
N VAL A 24 -1.74 0.93 15.36
CA VAL A 24 -0.63 0.06 15.77
C VAL A 24 -0.44 0.18 17.28
N GLN A 25 0.33 -0.74 17.85
CA GLN A 25 0.78 -0.61 19.24
C GLN A 25 1.61 0.66 19.39
N GLU A 26 1.47 1.33 20.54
CA GLU A 26 2.14 2.60 20.86
C GLU A 26 3.65 2.52 20.64
N LYS A 27 4.29 1.50 21.22
CA LYS A 27 5.73 1.26 21.05
C LYS A 27 6.16 1.19 19.58
N THR A 28 5.36 0.53 18.73
CA THR A 28 5.67 0.43 17.30
C THR A 28 5.56 1.79 16.62
N ALA A 29 4.60 2.63 17.00
CA ALA A 29 4.48 3.99 16.47
C ALA A 29 5.71 4.84 16.85
N ASP A 30 6.19 4.72 18.08
CA ASP A 30 7.38 5.42 18.57
C ASP A 30 8.65 4.97 17.84
N ASP A 31 8.85 3.66 17.71
CA ASP A 31 9.99 3.07 16.98
C ASP A 31 10.00 3.54 15.51
N VAL A 32 8.83 3.58 14.86
CA VAL A 32 8.67 4.09 13.50
C VAL A 32 9.04 5.58 13.41
N ALA A 33 8.61 6.40 14.36
CA ALA A 33 8.94 7.81 14.40
C ALA A 33 10.45 8.05 14.56
N LEU A 34 11.09 7.29 15.44
CA LEU A 34 12.52 7.35 15.70
C LEU A 34 13.33 6.97 14.44
N VAL A 35 12.98 5.86 13.79
CA VAL A 35 13.67 5.41 12.57
C VAL A 35 13.45 6.38 11.41
N ALA A 36 12.24 6.92 11.25
CA ALA A 36 11.95 7.91 10.21
C ALA A 36 12.80 9.18 10.40
N ALA A 37 12.89 9.67 11.63
CA ALA A 37 13.73 10.82 11.99
C ALA A 37 15.22 10.55 11.72
N ALA A 38 15.73 9.38 12.11
CA ALA A 38 17.12 8.98 11.87
C ALA A 38 17.46 8.91 10.36
N LYS A 39 16.47 8.60 9.52
CA LYS A 39 16.60 8.57 8.05
C LYS A 39 16.32 9.91 7.37
N GLY A 40 15.99 10.97 8.12
CA GLY A 40 15.67 12.29 7.58
C GLY A 40 14.41 12.32 6.71
N MET A 41 13.45 11.42 6.97
CA MET A 41 12.20 11.31 6.20
C MET A 41 10.98 11.44 7.10
N SER A 42 9.82 11.77 6.51
CA SER A 42 8.57 11.79 7.27
C SER A 42 8.11 10.36 7.62
N VAL A 43 7.35 10.21 8.71
CA VAL A 43 6.72 8.94 9.08
C VAL A 43 5.90 8.37 7.92
N SER A 44 5.14 9.22 7.23
CA SER A 44 4.36 8.78 6.06
C SER A 44 5.24 8.25 4.93
N ASP A 45 6.39 8.88 4.66
CA ASP A 45 7.28 8.43 3.59
C ASP A 45 7.96 7.11 3.99
N TYR A 46 8.41 6.99 5.24
CA TYR A 46 8.97 5.76 5.78
C TYR A 46 7.98 4.59 5.66
N VAL A 47 6.76 4.77 6.18
CA VAL A 47 5.71 3.74 6.11
C VAL A 47 5.35 3.41 4.67
N SER A 48 5.26 4.41 3.79
CA SER A 48 4.97 4.17 2.37
C SER A 48 6.07 3.35 1.68
N SER A 49 7.34 3.57 2.03
CA SER A 49 8.46 2.81 1.46
C SER A 49 8.46 1.36 1.93
N ALA A 50 8.14 1.13 3.21
CA ALA A 50 8.02 -0.21 3.77
C ALA A 50 6.84 -0.97 3.15
N LEU A 51 5.68 -0.31 3.01
CA LEU A 51 4.50 -0.89 2.37
C LEU A 51 4.71 -1.18 0.89
N ALA A 52 5.40 -0.29 0.16
CA ALA A 52 5.66 -0.48 -1.27
C ALA A 52 6.46 -1.77 -1.54
N ARG A 53 7.45 -2.08 -0.69
CA ARG A 53 8.23 -3.32 -0.79
C ARG A 53 7.35 -4.56 -0.59
N SER A 54 6.58 -4.61 0.50
CA SER A 54 5.68 -5.74 0.78
C SER A 54 4.63 -5.90 -0.31
N LEU A 55 4.05 -4.79 -0.78
CA LEU A 55 3.01 -4.81 -1.81
C LEU A 55 3.53 -5.37 -3.14
N GLN A 56 4.77 -5.05 -3.51
CA GLN A 56 5.38 -5.59 -4.72
C GLN A 56 5.52 -7.12 -4.65
N GLU A 57 5.91 -7.65 -3.49
CA GLU A 57 6.01 -9.10 -3.25
C GLU A 57 4.62 -9.76 -3.27
N ASP A 58 3.62 -9.15 -2.63
CA ASP A 58 2.25 -9.65 -2.58
C ASP A 58 1.56 -9.64 -3.95
N LEU A 59 1.80 -8.60 -4.76
CA LEU A 59 1.26 -8.51 -6.12
C LEU A 59 1.88 -9.56 -7.04
N ALA A 60 3.19 -9.81 -6.93
CA ALA A 60 3.85 -10.86 -7.70
C ALA A 60 3.27 -12.25 -7.40
N MET A 61 2.94 -12.54 -6.13
CA MET A 61 2.26 -13.78 -5.75
C MET A 61 0.83 -13.85 -6.30
N ARG A 62 0.13 -12.73 -6.37
CA ARG A 62 -1.26 -12.67 -6.83
C ARG A 62 -1.39 -13.05 -8.31
N ASP A 63 -0.44 -12.65 -9.15
CA ASP A 63 -0.44 -12.99 -10.58
C ASP A 63 -0.35 -14.51 -10.81
N HIS A 64 0.29 -15.27 -9.90
CA HIS A 64 0.33 -16.73 -9.98
C HIS A 64 -1.04 -17.39 -9.81
N PHE A 65 -1.96 -16.81 -9.04
CA PHE A 65 -3.29 -17.38 -8.82
C PHE A 65 -4.25 -17.18 -10.00
N HIS A 66 -3.91 -16.30 -10.95
CA HIS A 66 -4.72 -16.07 -12.14
C HIS A 66 -4.40 -17.03 -13.30
N HIS A 67 -3.35 -17.84 -13.18
CA HIS A 67 -3.06 -18.95 -14.09
C HIS A 67 -3.71 -20.25 -13.59
N GLN A 68 -5.04 -20.31 -13.62
CA GLN A 68 -5.73 -21.59 -13.57
C GLN A 68 -5.71 -22.20 -14.97
N GLU A 69 -4.88 -23.22 -15.17
CA GLU A 69 -4.96 -24.06 -16.37
C GLU A 69 -6.30 -24.80 -16.38
N GLU A 70 -6.96 -24.87 -17.53
CA GLU A 70 -8.17 -25.66 -17.69
C GLU A 70 -7.89 -27.11 -17.28
N LEU A 71 -8.63 -27.61 -16.29
CA LEU A 71 -8.56 -29.01 -15.90
C LEU A 71 -8.87 -29.85 -17.14
N PRO A 72 -8.04 -30.85 -17.50
CA PRO A 72 -8.32 -31.71 -18.64
C PRO A 72 -9.56 -32.56 -18.30
N ILE A 73 -10.73 -32.07 -18.67
CA ILE A 73 -11.95 -32.86 -18.70
C ILE A 73 -11.74 -33.87 -19.82
N ARG A 74 -11.27 -35.07 -19.46
CA ARG A 74 -11.29 -36.21 -20.37
C ARG A 74 -12.76 -36.49 -20.67
N MET A 75 -13.25 -36.00 -21.80
CA MET A 75 -14.49 -36.46 -22.41
C MET A 75 -14.31 -37.97 -22.62
N ALA A 76 -14.96 -38.77 -21.78
CA ALA A 76 -15.06 -40.20 -22.01
C ALA A 76 -15.89 -40.40 -23.28
N SER A 77 -15.27 -40.93 -24.34
CA SER A 77 -15.95 -41.37 -25.57
C SER A 77 -16.57 -42.73 -25.40
#